data_AF-A0A2U3DQH3-F1
#
_entry.id   AF-A0A2U3DQH3-F1
#
_cell.length_a   1.000
_cell.length_b   1.000
_cell.length_c   1.000
_cell.angle_alpha   90.00
_cell.angle_beta   90.00
_cell.angle_gamma   90.00
#
_symmetry.space_group_name_H-M   'P 1'
#
loop_
_entity.id
_entity.type
_entity.pdbx_description
1 polymer ?
#
loop_
_entity_poly.entity_id
_entity_poly.type
_entity_poly.pdbx_seq_one_letter_code
_entity_poly.pdbx_strand_id
1 'polypeptide(L)'
;MAGQGIVNATFQVVSGALCFGSLSDVLKGSNATIQVAPTPRPQGSGTILRQPLQYNVAARNGSWNTFALLNVESSNVEGWFAAHSDVDPLRELVNILRVSGSPYEYDAGDKWNNDRTRAERVLVINRYDWGMSHDDDITRAEVQEEGGVFANTNSIGLVDYTHGSNYVQRWIQQAPSRRGASAHGVWMYIPEGEYMFGRFGFDDDYKEARSFLFFAQRTDFYTTKFPGQPGPLRKWERVLDRLQRGLRAGEDHSGVKRLRGMYAPAGSDTPTDGLPKRRPPPDRESLLGPYGVDEYIFDAADAEILLAYRPELTNELLELITGRQFSPLAPLARKPALIVDPWRPEVVTLLHEITLSFLEHCVLPHRAHSAASTAHAGPAIFPEHNKTSPHHNEKGLTFDGILLSVFAGTWPQQITGLKLEPIGGRIRAFLNRRSGNIPVEFDDECLMGLARVAAHIFTSALDAADIMTLDNESLMMETRGAEDVYILPYYVRLALYYDEVLLDNVQYSAFYWLGAEPS
;
A
#
# COMPACT_ATOMS: atom_id res chain seq x y z
N MET A 1 -24.03 20.72 -25.43
CA MET A 1 -23.25 21.96 -25.27
C MET A 1 -22.14 21.66 -24.28
N ALA A 2 -20.90 21.51 -24.76
CA ALA A 2 -19.75 21.08 -23.95
C ALA A 2 -19.26 22.25 -23.09
N GLY A 3 -19.00 21.99 -21.81
CA GLY A 3 -18.68 22.98 -20.80
C GLY A 3 -17.37 23.70 -21.08
N GLN A 4 -17.45 24.99 -21.39
CA GLN A 4 -16.33 25.90 -21.20
C GLN A 4 -16.17 26.07 -19.68
N GLY A 5 -15.20 25.38 -19.08
CA GLY A 5 -14.80 25.63 -17.71
C GLY A 5 -14.34 27.08 -17.54
N ILE A 6 -14.51 27.65 -16.36
CA ILE A 6 -14.02 29.00 -16.05
C ILE A 6 -12.50 28.95 -16.12
N VAL A 7 -11.92 29.59 -17.14
CA VAL A 7 -10.46 29.74 -17.29
C VAL A 7 -9.96 30.73 -16.23
N ASN A 8 -9.00 30.31 -15.42
CA ASN A 8 -8.39 31.15 -14.39
C ASN A 8 -7.36 32.11 -14.98
N ALA A 9 -6.51 31.62 -15.89
CA ALA A 9 -5.56 32.43 -16.62
C ALA A 9 -5.18 31.79 -17.96
N THR A 10 -4.57 32.60 -18.84
CA THR A 10 -4.01 32.16 -20.10
C THR A 10 -2.59 32.69 -20.24
N PHE A 11 -1.66 31.86 -20.69
CA PHE A 11 -0.28 32.25 -20.99
C PHE A 11 0.19 31.65 -22.32
N GLN A 12 1.30 32.18 -22.86
CA GLN A 12 1.85 31.81 -24.17
C GLN A 12 3.14 30.99 -24.04
N VAL A 13 3.19 29.88 -24.76
CA VAL A 13 4.40 29.10 -25.03
C VAL A 13 4.87 29.43 -26.44
N VAL A 14 6.08 29.96 -26.57
CA VAL A 14 6.68 30.40 -27.84
C VAL A 14 7.99 29.68 -28.15
N SER A 15 8.65 29.16 -27.12
CA SER A 15 9.95 28.50 -27.21
C SER A 15 9.89 27.03 -27.64
N GLY A 16 8.69 26.44 -27.70
CA GLY A 16 8.50 25.00 -27.87
C GLY A 16 8.78 24.18 -26.62
N ALA A 17 8.91 24.81 -25.45
CA ALA A 17 9.22 24.13 -24.20
C ALA A 17 8.70 24.87 -22.96
N LEU A 18 8.49 24.11 -21.89
CA LEU A 18 8.08 24.60 -20.57
C LEU A 18 9.12 24.23 -19.53
N CYS A 19 9.44 25.16 -18.63
CA CYS A 19 10.08 24.91 -17.34
C CYS A 19 9.02 24.76 -16.25
N PHE A 20 9.26 23.89 -15.27
CA PHE A 20 8.30 23.59 -14.22
C PHE A 20 8.94 23.33 -12.86
N GLY A 21 8.19 23.53 -11.78
CA GLY A 21 8.59 23.21 -10.40
C GLY A 21 8.76 24.42 -9.51
N SER A 22 9.55 24.30 -8.45
CA SER A 22 9.91 25.42 -7.57
C SER A 22 10.71 26.50 -8.33
N LEU A 23 11.00 27.64 -7.70
CA LEU A 23 11.84 28.68 -8.32
C LEU A 23 13.21 28.14 -8.75
N SER A 24 13.83 27.31 -7.90
CA SER A 24 15.09 26.65 -8.19
C SER A 24 14.98 25.68 -9.37
N ASP A 25 13.89 24.90 -9.42
CA ASP A 25 13.64 23.96 -10.52
C ASP A 25 13.43 24.69 -11.85
N VAL A 26 12.64 25.75 -11.87
CA VAL A 26 12.43 26.58 -13.06
C VAL A 26 13.76 27.16 -13.56
N LEU A 27 14.61 27.66 -12.66
CA LEU A 27 15.93 28.19 -13.02
C LEU A 27 16.89 27.09 -13.53
N LYS A 28 16.89 25.91 -12.92
CA LYS A 28 17.67 24.76 -13.41
C LYS A 28 17.18 24.33 -14.79
N GLY A 29 15.86 24.26 -14.96
CA GLY A 29 15.20 23.89 -16.20
C GLY A 29 15.52 24.84 -17.35
N SER A 30 15.53 26.16 -17.11
CA SER A 30 15.82 27.17 -18.14
C SER A 30 17.28 27.19 -18.59
N ASN A 31 18.19 26.60 -17.81
CA ASN A 31 19.61 26.49 -18.13
C ASN A 31 20.00 25.08 -18.64
N ALA A 32 19.08 24.12 -18.60
CA ALA A 32 19.30 22.76 -19.06
C ALA A 32 18.87 22.60 -20.53
N THR A 33 19.30 21.51 -21.18
CA THR A 33 18.85 21.18 -22.54
C THR A 33 17.38 20.80 -22.52
N ILE A 34 16.63 21.18 -23.56
CA ILE A 34 15.21 20.83 -23.68
C ILE A 34 15.04 19.31 -23.78
N GLN A 35 14.26 18.73 -22.87
CA GLN A 35 13.96 17.30 -22.85
C GLN A 35 12.83 16.98 -23.84
N VAL A 36 13.17 16.26 -24.91
CA VAL A 36 12.19 15.69 -25.84
C VAL A 36 11.85 14.27 -25.40
N ALA A 37 10.55 13.97 -25.28
CA ALA A 37 10.04 12.64 -24.98
C ALA A 37 10.67 11.96 -23.73
N PRO A 38 10.68 12.60 -22.54
CA PRO A 38 11.37 12.09 -21.36
C PRO A 38 10.81 10.73 -20.88
N THR A 39 11.72 9.81 -20.53
CA THR A 39 11.41 8.48 -19.95
C THR A 39 12.28 8.19 -18.72
N PRO A 40 12.22 9.02 -17.67
CA PRO A 40 12.96 8.74 -16.46
C PRO A 40 12.44 7.44 -15.84
N ARG A 41 13.31 6.65 -15.24
CA ARG A 41 12.95 5.43 -14.52
C ARG A 41 13.19 5.62 -13.02
N PRO A 42 12.40 4.97 -12.14
CA PRO A 42 12.64 5.00 -10.71
C PRO A 42 14.04 4.48 -10.36
N GLN A 43 14.74 5.23 -9.52
CA GLN A 43 16.07 4.90 -9.01
C GLN A 43 16.06 5.02 -7.48
N GLY A 44 16.70 4.05 -6.81
CA GLY A 44 16.93 4.10 -5.38
C GLY A 44 17.89 5.22 -4.99
N SER A 45 17.53 5.97 -3.94
CA SER A 45 18.34 7.03 -3.35
C SER A 45 18.17 6.99 -1.83
N GLY A 46 19.00 6.23 -1.12
CA GLY A 46 18.82 5.97 0.31
C GLY A 46 17.53 5.19 0.58
N THR A 47 16.64 5.74 1.42
CA THR A 47 15.33 5.14 1.75
C THR A 47 14.19 5.61 0.83
N ILE A 48 14.50 6.42 -0.20
CA ILE A 48 13.50 6.93 -1.14
C ILE A 48 13.75 6.46 -2.56
N LEU A 49 12.68 6.40 -3.36
CA LEU A 49 12.74 6.28 -4.82
C LEU A 49 12.56 7.66 -5.44
N ARG A 50 13.36 7.97 -6.46
CA ARG A 50 13.24 9.19 -7.26
C ARG A 50 13.42 8.90 -8.75
N GLN A 51 12.93 9.80 -9.58
CA GLN A 51 13.02 9.78 -11.04
C GLN A 51 13.71 11.08 -11.48
N PRO A 52 15.02 11.07 -11.78
CA PRO A 52 15.75 12.29 -12.09
C PRO A 52 15.15 13.03 -13.30
N LEU A 53 14.91 14.33 -13.14
CA LEU A 53 14.35 15.22 -14.17
C LEU A 53 15.27 16.44 -14.37
N GLN A 54 15.20 17.06 -15.55
CA GLN A 54 15.86 18.34 -15.82
C GLN A 54 14.91 19.55 -15.70
N TYR A 55 13.72 19.37 -15.12
CA TYR A 55 12.75 20.44 -14.83
C TYR A 55 12.33 21.30 -16.04
N ASN A 56 12.48 20.74 -17.25
CA ASN A 56 11.92 21.29 -18.48
C ASN A 56 11.37 20.16 -19.36
N VAL A 57 10.51 20.49 -20.32
CA VAL A 57 9.95 19.54 -21.28
C VAL A 57 9.60 20.23 -22.58
N ALA A 58 9.77 19.55 -23.72
CA ALA A 58 9.21 19.99 -24.99
C ALA A 58 7.69 20.13 -24.86
N ALA A 59 7.13 21.24 -25.34
CA ALA A 59 5.74 21.61 -25.12
C ALA A 59 5.16 22.30 -26.35
N ARG A 60 3.86 22.07 -26.57
CA ARG A 60 3.16 22.61 -27.71
C ARG A 60 3.12 24.14 -27.66
N ASN A 61 3.58 24.77 -28.73
CA ASN A 61 3.51 26.23 -28.90
C ASN A 61 2.08 26.73 -29.00
N GLY A 62 1.83 27.90 -28.42
CA GLY A 62 0.55 28.60 -28.48
C GLY A 62 0.00 28.98 -27.11
N SER A 63 -1.31 29.23 -27.07
CA SER A 63 -2.03 29.62 -25.86
C SER A 63 -2.30 28.41 -24.96
N TRP A 64 -1.99 28.54 -23.68
CA TRP A 64 -2.31 27.57 -22.64
C TRP A 64 -3.27 28.18 -21.62
N ASN A 65 -4.33 27.47 -21.30
CA ASN A 65 -5.34 27.86 -20.32
C ASN A 65 -5.13 27.10 -19.02
N THR A 66 -5.32 27.78 -17.89
CA THR A 66 -5.21 27.20 -16.55
C THR A 66 -6.55 27.18 -15.84
N PHE A 67 -6.77 26.12 -15.06
CA PHE A 67 -8.01 25.81 -14.37
C PHE A 67 -7.69 25.42 -12.94
N ALA A 68 -8.26 26.12 -11.96
CA ALA A 68 -8.18 25.74 -10.55
C ALA A 68 -9.15 24.58 -10.29
N LEU A 69 -8.64 23.44 -9.84
CA LEU A 69 -9.46 22.31 -9.44
C LEU A 69 -9.96 22.56 -8.02
N LEU A 70 -11.26 22.41 -7.81
CA LEU A 70 -11.92 22.87 -6.57
C LEU A 70 -12.46 21.69 -5.78
N ASN A 71 -12.41 21.75 -4.47
CA ASN A 71 -13.19 20.87 -3.63
C ASN A 71 -14.70 21.06 -3.92
N VAL A 72 -15.46 19.97 -3.96
CA VAL A 72 -16.89 20.00 -4.26
C VAL A 72 -17.65 20.81 -3.20
N GLU A 73 -17.29 20.64 -1.93
CA GLU A 73 -17.99 21.21 -0.77
C GLU A 73 -17.41 22.57 -0.36
N SER A 74 -16.12 22.62 -0.04
CA SER A 74 -15.48 23.85 0.47
C SER A 74 -15.19 24.87 -0.63
N SER A 75 -15.15 24.43 -1.90
CA SER A 75 -14.68 25.22 -3.04
C SER A 75 -13.23 25.72 -2.89
N ASN A 76 -12.45 25.16 -1.96
CA ASN A 76 -11.02 25.40 -1.85
C ASN A 76 -10.28 24.86 -3.08
N VAL A 77 -9.14 25.46 -3.41
CA VAL A 77 -8.28 24.97 -4.49
C VAL A 77 -7.53 23.73 -4.00
N GLU A 78 -7.80 22.59 -4.65
CA GLU A 78 -7.19 21.28 -4.34
C GLU A 78 -6.09 20.91 -5.34
N GLY A 79 -6.04 21.60 -6.48
CA GLY A 79 -5.09 21.33 -7.55
C GLY A 79 -5.24 22.32 -8.70
N TRP A 80 -4.39 22.16 -9.71
CA TRP A 80 -4.39 22.99 -10.91
C TRP A 80 -4.23 22.12 -12.15
N PHE A 81 -4.91 22.52 -13.22
CA PHE A 81 -4.74 21.91 -14.54
C PHE A 81 -4.44 22.98 -15.57
N ALA A 82 -3.39 22.79 -16.36
CA ALA A 82 -3.05 23.63 -17.50
C ALA A 82 -3.16 22.80 -18.78
N ALA A 83 -3.74 23.35 -19.84
CA ALA A 83 -3.85 22.68 -21.13
C ALA A 83 -3.71 23.66 -22.29
N HIS A 84 -3.09 23.21 -23.37
CA HIS A 84 -3.07 23.94 -24.62
C HIS A 84 -4.50 24.20 -25.13
N SER A 85 -4.74 25.36 -25.71
CA SER A 85 -6.07 25.84 -26.14
C SER A 85 -6.80 24.93 -27.13
N ASP A 86 -6.07 24.12 -27.90
CA ASP A 86 -6.63 23.12 -28.83
C ASP A 86 -7.03 21.78 -28.16
N VAL A 87 -6.81 21.64 -26.86
CA VAL A 87 -7.10 20.40 -26.12
C VAL A 87 -8.41 20.58 -25.36
N ASP A 88 -9.28 19.56 -25.38
CA ASP A 88 -10.41 19.48 -24.46
C ASP A 88 -9.87 19.23 -23.04
N PRO A 89 -9.91 20.23 -22.13
CA PRO A 89 -9.19 20.14 -20.88
C PRO A 89 -9.80 19.09 -19.95
N LEU A 90 -11.13 18.94 -19.94
CA LEU A 90 -11.79 17.99 -19.06
C LEU A 90 -11.51 16.56 -19.51
N ARG A 91 -11.60 16.30 -20.81
CA ARG A 91 -11.31 14.98 -21.37
C ARG A 91 -9.85 14.59 -21.14
N GLU A 92 -8.92 15.51 -21.34
CA GLU A 92 -7.49 15.25 -21.13
C GLU A 92 -7.17 15.00 -19.65
N LEU A 93 -7.74 15.79 -18.74
CA LEU A 93 -7.57 15.58 -17.29
C LEU A 93 -8.07 14.20 -16.87
N VAL A 94 -9.27 13.79 -17.31
CA VAL A 94 -9.82 12.46 -17.02
C VAL A 94 -8.94 11.35 -17.58
N ASN A 95 -8.38 11.53 -18.78
CA ASN A 95 -7.44 10.58 -19.36
C ASN A 95 -6.17 10.43 -18.50
N ILE A 96 -5.57 11.55 -18.06
CA ILE A 96 -4.41 11.54 -17.18
C ILE A 96 -4.73 10.82 -15.87
N LEU A 97 -5.85 11.15 -15.23
CA LEU A 97 -6.25 10.53 -13.97
C LEU A 97 -6.43 9.02 -14.10
N ARG A 98 -7.01 8.53 -15.21
CA ARG A 98 -7.14 7.08 -15.48
C ARG A 98 -5.79 6.36 -15.50
N VAL A 99 -4.72 7.03 -15.94
CA VAL A 99 -3.38 6.46 -16.07
C VAL A 99 -2.58 6.64 -14.78
N SER A 100 -2.60 7.83 -14.19
CA SER A 100 -1.85 8.20 -13.00
C SER A 100 -2.51 9.39 -12.27
N GLY A 101 -3.38 9.07 -11.31
CA GLY A 101 -4.00 10.00 -10.36
C GLY A 101 -3.18 10.21 -9.09
N SER A 102 -3.87 10.52 -7.98
CA SER A 102 -3.21 10.73 -6.70
C SER A 102 -2.73 9.39 -6.13
N PRO A 103 -1.44 9.21 -5.77
CA PRO A 103 -0.91 7.93 -5.29
C PRO A 103 -1.56 7.38 -4.01
N TYR A 104 -2.39 8.19 -3.36
CA TYR A 104 -3.13 7.88 -2.14
C TYR A 104 -4.60 7.50 -2.43
N GLU A 105 -5.04 7.59 -3.69
CA GLU A 105 -6.34 7.07 -4.13
C GLU A 105 -6.26 5.56 -4.45
N TYR A 106 -7.39 4.86 -4.36
CA TYR A 106 -7.42 3.42 -4.60
C TYR A 106 -7.23 3.07 -6.09
N ASP A 107 -7.80 3.87 -7.00
CA ASP A 107 -7.65 3.72 -8.45
C ASP A 107 -6.66 4.76 -9.01
N ALA A 108 -5.56 4.97 -8.28
CA ALA A 108 -4.52 5.93 -8.63
C ALA A 108 -3.82 5.62 -9.97
N GLY A 109 -3.95 4.40 -10.50
CA GLY A 109 -3.16 3.96 -11.64
C GLY A 109 -1.68 3.83 -11.29
N ASP A 110 -0.80 4.10 -12.26
CA ASP A 110 0.63 3.92 -12.13
C ASP A 110 1.28 5.08 -11.36
N LYS A 111 1.93 4.76 -10.23
CA LYS A 111 2.64 5.74 -9.39
C LYS A 111 3.98 6.17 -9.97
N TRP A 112 4.56 5.38 -10.87
CA TRP A 112 5.91 5.58 -11.39
C TRP A 112 5.89 5.59 -12.91
N ASN A 113 6.87 6.24 -13.55
CA ASN A 113 7.02 6.12 -14.98
C ASN A 113 7.39 4.69 -15.36
N ASN A 114 6.60 4.11 -16.25
CA ASN A 114 6.81 2.78 -16.78
C ASN A 114 6.36 2.70 -18.24
N ASP A 115 6.40 1.51 -18.82
CA ASP A 115 6.04 1.33 -20.23
C ASP A 115 4.57 1.65 -20.50
N ARG A 116 3.69 1.43 -19.51
CA ARG A 116 2.27 1.77 -19.60
C ARG A 116 2.03 3.27 -19.55
N THR A 117 2.64 4.00 -18.61
CA THR A 117 2.51 5.46 -18.58
C THR A 117 3.07 6.08 -19.86
N ARG A 118 4.17 5.54 -20.40
CA ARG A 118 4.71 5.94 -21.70
C ARG A 118 3.75 5.66 -22.85
N ALA A 119 3.16 4.47 -22.92
CA ALA A 119 2.21 4.10 -23.97
C ALA A 119 0.93 4.95 -23.93
N GLU A 120 0.47 5.30 -22.73
CA GLU A 120 -0.70 6.16 -22.49
C GLU A 120 -0.35 7.66 -22.50
N ARG A 121 0.90 7.98 -22.80
CA ARG A 121 1.45 9.33 -23.00
C ARG A 121 1.40 10.25 -21.77
N VAL A 122 1.63 9.67 -20.61
CA VAL A 122 1.69 10.38 -19.33
C VAL A 122 3.08 10.29 -18.71
N LEU A 123 3.67 11.46 -18.43
CA LEU A 123 4.87 11.58 -17.59
C LEU A 123 4.46 11.84 -16.14
N VAL A 124 4.97 11.02 -15.24
CA VAL A 124 4.67 11.03 -13.80
C VAL A 124 5.78 11.71 -13.01
N ILE A 125 5.43 12.71 -12.19
CA ILE A 125 6.35 13.44 -11.30
C ILE A 125 5.86 13.30 -9.86
N ASN A 126 6.64 12.66 -9.00
CA ASN A 126 6.29 12.41 -7.61
C ASN A 126 6.94 13.37 -6.63
N ARG A 127 6.52 13.31 -5.37
CA ARG A 127 6.99 14.17 -4.27
C ARG A 127 8.50 14.28 -4.09
N TYR A 128 9.27 13.29 -4.53
CA TYR A 128 10.73 13.27 -4.44
C TYR A 128 11.45 13.54 -5.76
N ASP A 129 10.70 13.77 -6.84
CA ASP A 129 11.25 14.07 -8.17
C ASP A 129 11.50 15.58 -8.35
N TRP A 130 10.95 16.41 -7.47
CA TRP A 130 11.21 17.86 -7.40
C TRP A 130 12.61 18.12 -6.84
N GLY A 131 13.26 19.20 -7.27
CA GLY A 131 14.60 19.57 -6.82
C GLY A 131 14.57 20.19 -5.43
N MET A 132 14.28 19.37 -4.43
CA MET A 132 14.17 19.68 -3.00
C MET A 132 15.56 19.96 -2.37
N SER A 133 16.31 20.91 -2.92
CA SER A 133 17.50 21.43 -2.23
C SER A 133 17.09 22.65 -1.43
N HIS A 134 16.88 22.46 -0.12
CA HIS A 134 16.59 23.54 0.82
C HIS A 134 17.79 24.48 1.06
N ASP A 135 18.90 24.27 0.36
CA ASP A 135 20.20 24.88 0.66
C ASP A 135 20.80 25.66 -0.52
N ASP A 136 20.04 25.90 -1.59
CA ASP A 136 20.48 26.78 -2.67
C ASP A 136 20.16 28.26 -2.40
N ASP A 137 20.94 29.14 -3.03
CA ASP A 137 20.87 30.59 -2.82
C ASP A 137 19.50 31.18 -3.19
N ILE A 138 18.78 30.52 -4.11
CA ILE A 138 17.43 30.93 -4.51
C ILE A 138 16.43 30.65 -3.40
N THR A 139 16.47 29.46 -2.79
CA THR A 139 15.58 29.07 -1.70
C THR A 139 15.80 29.96 -0.47
N ARG A 140 17.05 30.36 -0.19
CA ARG A 140 17.37 31.28 0.92
C ARG A 140 16.92 32.73 0.67
N ALA A 141 16.93 33.18 -0.58
CA ALA A 141 16.55 34.54 -0.94
C ALA A 141 15.04 34.71 -1.16
N GLU A 142 14.27 33.63 -1.13
CA GLU A 142 12.82 33.63 -1.34
C GLU A 142 12.07 34.31 -0.20
N VAL A 143 11.15 35.22 -0.54
CA VAL A 143 10.19 35.79 0.42
C VAL A 143 9.28 34.67 0.93
N GLN A 144 9.32 34.42 2.24
CA GLN A 144 8.51 33.41 2.90
C GLN A 144 7.07 33.88 3.13
N GLU A 145 6.13 32.94 3.16
CA GLU A 145 4.74 33.21 3.54
C GLU A 145 4.64 33.41 5.06
N GLU A 146 3.97 34.49 5.49
CA GLU A 146 3.70 34.71 6.92
C GLU A 146 2.71 33.67 7.45
N GLY A 147 3.11 32.92 8.49
CA GLY A 147 2.25 31.91 9.14
C GLY A 147 2.11 30.58 8.39
N GLY A 148 2.74 30.42 7.22
CA GLY A 148 2.66 29.22 6.39
C GLY A 148 3.98 28.47 6.26
N VAL A 149 4.27 27.55 7.19
CA VAL A 149 5.53 26.77 7.21
C VAL A 149 5.75 25.95 5.92
N PHE A 150 4.67 25.61 5.20
CA PHE A 150 4.70 24.78 3.97
C PHE A 150 4.40 25.53 2.67
N ALA A 151 4.22 26.86 2.70
CA ALA A 151 3.78 27.63 1.53
C ALA A 151 4.79 27.63 0.36
N ASN A 152 6.09 27.46 0.67
CA ASN A 152 7.15 27.34 -0.34
C ASN A 152 7.27 25.89 -0.88
N THR A 153 6.55 24.93 -0.29
CA THR A 153 6.56 23.51 -0.67
C THR A 153 5.21 23.01 -1.20
N ASN A 154 4.26 23.91 -1.46
CA ASN A 154 2.91 23.60 -1.95
C ASN A 154 2.52 24.42 -3.19
N SER A 155 3.52 24.94 -3.90
CA SER A 155 3.31 25.73 -5.10
C SER A 155 4.44 25.58 -6.10
N ILE A 156 4.11 25.74 -7.38
CA ILE A 156 5.05 25.60 -8.49
C ILE A 156 4.78 26.60 -9.60
N GLY A 157 5.83 26.92 -10.37
CA GLY A 157 5.73 27.63 -11.63
C GLY A 157 5.58 26.68 -12.81
N LEU A 158 4.88 27.14 -13.84
CA LEU A 158 4.89 26.57 -15.19
C LEU A 158 5.10 27.73 -16.17
N VAL A 159 6.25 27.77 -16.84
CA VAL A 159 6.73 28.95 -17.58
C VAL A 159 7.34 28.55 -18.90
N ASP A 160 7.17 29.37 -19.94
CA ASP A 160 7.92 29.22 -21.19
C ASP A 160 9.43 29.20 -20.92
N TYR A 161 10.12 28.25 -21.56
CA TYR A 161 11.54 27.97 -21.33
C TYR A 161 12.43 29.21 -21.44
N THR A 162 12.20 30.06 -22.45
CA THR A 162 13.02 31.26 -22.69
C THR A 162 12.78 32.38 -21.67
N HIS A 163 11.68 32.30 -20.93
CA HIS A 163 11.31 33.29 -19.92
C HIS A 163 11.58 32.85 -18.48
N GLY A 164 11.92 31.57 -18.24
CA GLY A 164 12.08 30.98 -16.91
C GLY A 164 12.96 31.81 -15.95
N SER A 165 14.19 32.13 -16.36
CA SER A 165 15.13 32.89 -15.52
C SER A 165 14.61 34.28 -15.15
N ASN A 166 13.94 34.97 -16.07
CA ASN A 166 13.37 36.30 -15.82
C ASN A 166 12.20 36.25 -14.83
N TYR A 167 11.38 35.20 -14.90
CA TYR A 167 10.24 35.02 -14.01
C TYR A 167 10.68 34.66 -12.60
N VAL A 168 11.72 33.83 -12.45
CA VAL A 168 12.32 33.52 -11.15
C VAL A 168 12.77 34.79 -10.43
N GLN A 169 13.48 35.70 -11.12
CA GLN A 169 13.92 36.98 -10.54
C GLN A 169 12.76 37.90 -10.11
N ARG A 170 11.59 37.79 -10.77
CA ARG A 170 10.40 38.56 -10.40
C ARG A 170 9.66 37.95 -9.22
N TRP A 171 9.50 36.63 -9.23
CA TRP A 171 8.71 35.91 -8.24
C TRP A 171 9.42 35.72 -6.90
N ILE A 172 10.75 35.67 -6.89
CA ILE A 172 11.53 35.54 -5.64
C ILE A 172 11.25 36.68 -4.64
N GLN A 173 10.85 37.86 -5.14
CA GLN A 173 10.50 39.05 -4.35
C GLN A 173 9.07 39.03 -3.81
N GLN A 174 8.31 37.96 -4.06
CA GLN A 174 6.90 37.85 -3.67
C GLN A 174 6.68 36.56 -2.89
N ALA A 175 5.83 36.63 -1.88
CA ALA A 175 5.33 35.44 -1.19
C ALA A 175 4.61 34.51 -2.19
N PRO A 176 4.71 33.17 -2.04
CA PRO A 176 4.15 32.22 -3.01
C PRO A 176 2.67 32.44 -3.32
N SER A 177 1.84 32.79 -2.33
CA SER A 177 0.40 33.03 -2.51
C SER A 177 0.08 34.23 -3.42
N ARG A 178 1.05 35.14 -3.60
CA ARG A 178 0.90 36.39 -4.36
C ARG A 178 1.45 36.31 -5.77
N ARG A 179 2.20 35.24 -6.09
CA ARG A 179 2.71 35.01 -7.43
C ARG A 179 1.52 34.64 -8.32
N GLY A 180 1.22 35.49 -9.29
CA GLY A 180 0.10 35.30 -10.22
C GLY A 180 0.53 34.79 -11.59
N ALA A 181 -0.45 34.73 -12.49
CA ALA A 181 -0.20 34.50 -13.91
C ALA A 181 0.48 35.71 -14.57
N SER A 182 1.18 35.47 -15.67
CA SER A 182 1.66 36.52 -16.57
C SER A 182 1.70 35.99 -18.02
N ALA A 183 2.18 36.81 -18.96
CA ALA A 183 2.10 36.52 -20.39
C ALA A 183 2.72 35.18 -20.83
N HIS A 184 3.76 34.70 -20.15
CA HIS A 184 4.55 33.52 -20.54
C HIS A 184 4.69 32.50 -19.41
N GLY A 185 3.83 32.55 -18.40
CA GLY A 185 3.86 31.57 -17.34
C GLY A 185 2.82 31.83 -16.27
N VAL A 186 2.62 30.82 -15.44
CA VAL A 186 1.69 30.84 -14.32
C VAL A 186 2.38 30.29 -13.07
N TRP A 187 2.04 30.86 -11.93
CA TRP A 187 2.33 30.27 -10.63
C TRP A 187 1.06 29.64 -10.07
N MET A 188 1.16 28.40 -9.62
CA MET A 188 0.06 27.59 -9.14
C MET A 188 0.29 27.29 -7.66
N TYR A 189 -0.62 27.80 -6.81
CA TYR A 189 -0.54 27.68 -5.36
C TYR A 189 -1.72 26.86 -4.83
N ILE A 190 -1.44 25.86 -3.99
CA ILE A 190 -2.45 25.04 -3.31
C ILE A 190 -2.37 25.37 -1.81
N PRO A 191 -3.33 26.12 -1.25
CA PRO A 191 -3.36 26.43 0.17
C PRO A 191 -3.29 25.14 1.01
N GLU A 192 -2.47 25.15 2.07
CA GLU A 192 -2.32 24.01 3.00
C GLU A 192 -1.87 22.67 2.35
N GLY A 193 -1.47 22.70 1.08
CA GLY A 193 -0.95 21.51 0.41
C GLY A 193 0.34 21.01 1.06
N GLU A 194 0.54 19.69 1.05
CA GLU A 194 1.79 19.03 1.43
C GLU A 194 2.10 17.96 0.38
N TYR A 195 3.39 17.78 0.06
CA TYR A 195 3.91 16.87 -0.97
C TYR A 195 3.28 17.05 -2.35
N MET A 196 4.09 17.57 -3.26
CA MET A 196 3.65 17.94 -4.61
C MET A 196 3.71 16.77 -5.59
N PHE A 197 2.76 16.74 -6.52
CA PHE A 197 2.70 15.77 -7.61
C PHE A 197 2.35 16.48 -8.92
N GLY A 198 2.96 15.99 -10.01
CA GLY A 198 2.79 16.55 -11.35
C GLY A 198 2.54 15.46 -12.38
N ARG A 199 1.69 15.71 -13.37
CA ARG A 199 1.48 14.80 -14.51
C ARG A 199 1.46 15.60 -15.80
N PHE A 200 2.33 15.30 -16.75
CA PHE A 200 2.23 15.85 -18.10
C PHE A 200 1.49 14.88 -19.01
N GLY A 201 0.55 15.41 -19.80
CA GLY A 201 -0.03 14.71 -20.94
C GLY A 201 0.66 15.15 -22.23
N PHE A 202 1.05 14.18 -23.06
CA PHE A 202 1.72 14.44 -24.35
C PHE A 202 0.78 14.20 -25.54
N ASP A 203 1.22 14.65 -26.71
CA ASP A 203 0.64 14.27 -27.99
C ASP A 203 0.72 12.76 -28.28
N ASP A 204 0.14 12.36 -29.42
CA ASP A 204 0.04 10.95 -29.79
C ASP A 204 1.40 10.27 -30.04
N ASP A 205 2.42 11.06 -30.37
CA ASP A 205 3.80 10.63 -30.65
C ASP A 205 4.70 10.71 -29.39
N TYR A 206 4.17 11.19 -28.27
CA TYR A 206 4.93 11.52 -27.06
C TYR A 206 6.07 12.53 -27.30
N LYS A 207 5.87 13.51 -28.19
CA LYS A 207 6.92 14.50 -28.52
C LYS A 207 6.77 15.77 -27.72
N GLU A 208 5.58 16.35 -27.70
CA GLU A 208 5.31 17.62 -27.05
C GLU A 208 4.24 17.45 -25.95
N ALA A 209 4.52 18.01 -24.78
CA ALA A 209 3.53 18.17 -23.73
C ALA A 209 2.42 19.12 -24.20
N ARG A 210 1.16 18.75 -23.93
CA ARG A 210 -0.03 19.56 -24.25
C ARG A 210 -0.91 19.86 -23.05
N SER A 211 -0.61 19.25 -21.90
CA SER A 211 -1.29 19.51 -20.65
C SER A 211 -0.41 19.18 -19.45
N PHE A 212 -0.74 19.76 -18.29
CA PHE A 212 -0.07 19.55 -17.03
C PHE A 212 -1.06 19.60 -15.86
N LEU A 213 -1.06 18.57 -15.03
CA LEU A 213 -1.84 18.48 -13.79
C LEU A 213 -0.88 18.63 -12.60
N PHE A 214 -1.24 19.50 -11.66
CA PHE A 214 -0.53 19.74 -10.41
C PHE A 214 -1.47 19.54 -9.22
N PHE A 215 -1.04 18.78 -8.22
CA PHE A 215 -1.84 18.48 -7.02
C PHE A 215 -0.95 18.12 -5.82
N ALA A 216 -1.55 17.95 -4.65
CA ALA A 216 -0.88 17.66 -3.38
C ALA A 216 -1.26 16.26 -2.84
N GLN A 217 -0.60 15.78 -1.79
CA GLN A 217 -0.90 14.47 -1.17
C GLN A 217 -2.38 14.32 -0.78
N ARG A 218 -2.98 15.40 -0.25
CA ARG A 218 -4.36 15.39 0.24
C ARG A 218 -5.41 15.60 -0.84
N THR A 219 -4.99 15.83 -2.09
CA THR A 219 -5.94 15.97 -3.20
C THR A 219 -6.63 14.64 -3.45
N ASP A 220 -7.95 14.64 -3.26
CA ASP A 220 -8.85 13.53 -3.54
C ASP A 220 -9.76 13.91 -4.72
N PHE A 221 -9.58 13.26 -5.88
CA PHE A 221 -10.33 13.52 -7.10
C PHE A 221 -11.75 12.96 -7.06
N TYR A 222 -12.13 12.18 -6.03
CA TYR A 222 -13.51 11.82 -5.75
C TYR A 222 -14.28 12.94 -5.02
N THR A 223 -13.60 13.99 -4.53
CA THR A 223 -14.19 15.23 -3.97
C THR A 223 -13.72 16.47 -4.69
N THR A 224 -12.79 16.37 -5.64
CA THR A 224 -12.32 17.50 -6.44
C THR A 224 -13.08 17.56 -7.77
N LYS A 225 -13.60 18.73 -8.13
CA LYS A 225 -14.32 19.00 -9.38
C LYS A 225 -13.51 19.90 -10.32
N PHE A 226 -13.78 19.75 -11.61
CA PHE A 226 -13.34 20.71 -12.62
C PHE A 226 -14.21 21.98 -12.56
N PRO A 227 -13.67 23.19 -12.82
CA PRO A 227 -14.47 24.42 -12.88
C PRO A 227 -15.70 24.28 -13.78
N GLY A 228 -16.87 24.66 -13.24
CA GLY A 228 -18.15 24.59 -13.95
C GLY A 228 -18.79 23.20 -13.99
N GLN A 229 -18.17 22.17 -13.42
CA GLN A 229 -18.80 20.86 -13.22
C GLN A 229 -19.52 20.79 -11.87
N PRO A 230 -20.70 20.15 -11.79
CA PRO A 230 -21.44 20.02 -10.53
C PRO A 230 -20.89 18.93 -9.61
N GLY A 231 -20.17 17.95 -10.16
CA GLY A 231 -19.70 16.77 -9.45
C GLY A 231 -18.18 16.58 -9.53
N PRO A 232 -17.65 15.62 -8.76
CA PRO A 232 -16.23 15.32 -8.73
C PRO A 232 -15.71 14.75 -10.06
N LEU A 233 -14.39 14.84 -10.24
CA LEU A 233 -13.64 14.33 -11.39
C LEU A 233 -13.67 12.80 -11.47
N ARG A 234 -13.77 12.13 -10.32
CA ARG A 234 -13.95 10.69 -10.21
C ARG A 234 -15.24 10.34 -9.49
N LYS A 235 -15.84 9.23 -9.90
CA LYS A 235 -17.03 8.69 -9.25
C LYS A 235 -16.61 7.68 -8.20
N TRP A 236 -17.07 7.88 -6.96
CA TRP A 236 -16.86 6.92 -5.88
C TRP A 236 -17.59 5.60 -6.18
N GLU A 237 -16.91 4.49 -5.96
CA GLU A 237 -17.46 3.14 -5.95
C GLU A 237 -17.32 2.57 -4.53
N ARG A 238 -18.34 1.85 -4.06
CA ARG A 238 -18.25 1.13 -2.78
C ARG A 238 -17.13 0.11 -2.85
N VAL A 239 -16.46 -0.17 -1.72
CA VAL A 239 -15.31 -1.09 -1.68
C VAL A 239 -15.64 -2.45 -2.31
N LEU A 240 -16.80 -3.04 -2.02
CA LEU A 240 -17.19 -4.32 -2.61
C LEU A 240 -17.37 -4.27 -4.12
N ASP A 241 -18.02 -3.22 -4.63
CA ASP A 241 -18.27 -3.04 -6.06
C ASP A 241 -16.95 -2.88 -6.83
N ARG A 242 -16.02 -2.12 -6.24
CA ARG A 242 -14.64 -1.95 -6.72
C ARG A 242 -13.91 -3.27 -6.81
N LEU A 243 -13.87 -4.05 -5.72
CA LEU A 243 -13.17 -5.33 -5.68
C LEU A 243 -13.77 -6.33 -6.69
N GLN A 244 -15.10 -6.38 -6.81
CA GLN A 244 -15.75 -7.23 -7.80
C GLN A 244 -15.47 -6.79 -9.25
N ARG A 245 -15.39 -5.48 -9.50
CA ARG A 245 -14.98 -4.95 -10.81
C ARG A 245 -13.53 -5.33 -11.13
N GLY A 246 -12.62 -5.16 -10.17
CA GLY A 246 -11.21 -5.56 -10.31
C GLY A 246 -11.07 -7.04 -10.65
N LEU A 247 -11.80 -7.89 -9.92
CA LEU A 247 -11.85 -9.34 -10.21
C LEU A 247 -12.34 -9.63 -11.64
N ARG A 248 -13.41 -8.97 -12.10
CA ARG A 248 -13.90 -9.11 -13.49
C ARG A 248 -12.91 -8.58 -14.54
N ALA A 249 -12.08 -7.61 -14.18
CA ALA A 249 -11.04 -7.04 -15.02
C ALA A 249 -9.74 -7.87 -15.01
N GLY A 250 -9.67 -8.94 -14.22
CA GLY A 250 -8.48 -9.78 -14.09
C GLY A 250 -7.39 -9.19 -13.21
N GLU A 251 -7.75 -8.30 -12.27
CA GLU A 251 -6.80 -7.79 -11.28
C GLU A 251 -6.34 -8.90 -10.32
N ASP A 252 -5.05 -8.88 -9.97
CA ASP A 252 -4.46 -9.84 -9.04
C ASP A 252 -4.77 -9.47 -7.59
N HIS A 253 -5.79 -10.13 -7.02
CA HIS A 253 -6.11 -10.04 -5.59
C HIS A 253 -5.44 -11.14 -4.73
N SER A 254 -4.67 -12.06 -5.36
CA SER A 254 -3.91 -13.08 -4.63
C SER A 254 -2.77 -12.47 -3.83
N GLY A 255 -2.16 -11.41 -4.36
CA GLY A 255 -1.01 -10.73 -3.76
C GLY A 255 0.33 -11.39 -4.03
N VAL A 256 0.40 -12.50 -4.78
CA VAL A 256 1.64 -13.23 -5.08
C VAL A 256 2.62 -12.36 -5.86
N LYS A 257 2.17 -11.68 -6.92
CA LYS A 257 3.04 -10.80 -7.72
C LYS A 257 3.59 -9.65 -6.88
N ARG A 258 2.76 -9.07 -6.00
CA ARG A 258 3.14 -7.98 -5.11
C ARG A 258 4.14 -8.44 -4.06
N LEU A 259 3.89 -9.58 -3.41
CA LEU A 259 4.81 -10.20 -2.44
C LEU A 259 6.17 -10.48 -3.09
N ARG A 260 6.18 -11.03 -4.32
CA ARG A 260 7.41 -11.25 -5.10
C ARG A 260 8.19 -9.96 -5.37
N GLY A 261 7.48 -8.88 -5.69
CA GLY A 261 8.09 -7.56 -5.86
C GLY A 261 8.86 -7.11 -4.63
N MET A 262 8.39 -7.42 -3.42
CA MET A 262 8.99 -6.92 -2.16
C MET A 262 10.36 -7.53 -1.82
N TYR A 263 10.64 -8.76 -2.27
CA TYR A 263 11.95 -9.42 -2.07
C TYR A 263 12.77 -9.55 -3.35
N ALA A 264 12.26 -9.07 -4.50
CA ALA A 264 13.00 -9.13 -5.75
C ALA A 264 14.30 -8.30 -5.67
N PRO A 265 15.39 -8.75 -6.34
CA PRO A 265 16.62 -7.97 -6.40
C PRO A 265 16.38 -6.55 -6.95
N ALA A 266 17.14 -5.58 -6.44
CA ALA A 266 17.13 -4.22 -6.97
C ALA A 266 17.57 -4.25 -8.44
N GLY A 267 16.74 -3.70 -9.34
CA GLY A 267 16.94 -3.76 -10.79
C GLY A 267 15.97 -4.68 -11.54
N SER A 268 15.06 -5.37 -10.85
CA SER A 268 13.86 -5.92 -11.48
C SER A 268 12.90 -4.79 -11.88
N ASP A 269 12.18 -4.93 -12.99
CA ASP A 269 11.26 -3.91 -13.54
C ASP A 269 10.06 -3.56 -12.62
N THR A 270 10.00 -4.15 -11.42
CA THR A 270 9.02 -3.86 -10.37
C THR A 270 9.59 -2.85 -9.38
N PRO A 271 9.10 -1.60 -9.34
CA PRO A 271 9.47 -0.65 -8.31
C PRO A 271 9.05 -1.21 -6.94
N THR A 272 10.02 -1.46 -6.06
CA THR A 272 9.76 -1.70 -4.64
C THR A 272 9.38 -0.37 -4.01
N ASP A 273 8.24 -0.27 -3.30
CA ASP A 273 7.70 0.97 -2.69
C ASP A 273 8.57 1.62 -1.59
N GLY A 274 9.89 1.71 -1.75
CA GLY A 274 10.82 2.26 -0.74
C GLY A 274 10.91 1.42 0.54
N LEU A 275 10.25 0.27 0.58
CA LEU A 275 10.31 -0.65 1.71
C LEU A 275 11.71 -1.29 1.75
N PRO A 276 12.29 -1.49 2.96
CA PRO A 276 13.55 -2.21 3.08
C PRO A 276 13.44 -3.56 2.37
N LYS A 277 14.49 -3.98 1.66
CA LYS A 277 14.56 -5.31 1.07
C LYS A 277 14.30 -6.32 2.19
N ARG A 278 13.18 -7.02 2.09
CA ARG A 278 12.76 -8.02 3.08
C ARG A 278 13.06 -9.43 2.56
N ARG A 279 12.96 -10.40 3.47
CA ARG A 279 13.43 -11.78 3.32
C ARG A 279 12.78 -12.46 2.09
N PRO A 280 13.56 -13.15 1.22
CA PRO A 280 13.00 -14.01 0.17
C PRO A 280 12.37 -15.29 0.76
N PRO A 281 11.60 -16.07 -0.01
CA PRO A 281 11.19 -17.41 0.41
C PRO A 281 12.40 -18.28 0.74
N PRO A 282 12.24 -19.30 1.59
CA PRO A 282 13.21 -20.40 1.72
C PRO A 282 13.51 -21.06 0.37
N ASP A 283 14.60 -21.84 0.32
CA ASP A 283 14.93 -22.64 -0.85
C ASP A 283 13.76 -23.54 -1.25
N ARG A 284 13.59 -23.80 -2.56
CA ARG A 284 12.43 -24.53 -3.09
C ARG A 284 12.24 -25.91 -2.46
N GLU A 285 13.32 -26.57 -2.05
CA GLU A 285 13.29 -27.87 -1.36
C GLU A 285 12.75 -27.80 0.07
N SER A 286 12.78 -26.61 0.68
CA SER A 286 12.21 -26.35 2.01
C SER A 286 10.73 -25.95 1.96
N LEU A 287 10.18 -25.69 0.77
CA LEU A 287 8.78 -25.34 0.61
C LEU A 287 7.91 -26.61 0.65
N LEU A 288 6.81 -26.51 1.39
CA LEU A 288 5.87 -27.59 1.68
C LEU A 288 4.50 -27.31 1.05
N GLY A 289 3.77 -28.37 0.73
CA GLY A 289 2.52 -28.29 -0.01
C GLY A 289 2.70 -28.01 -1.51
N PRO A 290 1.65 -27.58 -2.23
CA PRO A 290 0.29 -27.38 -1.73
C PRO A 290 -0.33 -28.70 -1.24
N TYR A 291 -1.20 -28.60 -0.24
CA TYR A 291 -1.85 -29.73 0.41
C TYR A 291 -3.20 -30.07 -0.25
N GLY A 292 -3.55 -31.35 -0.24
CA GLY A 292 -4.88 -31.78 -0.67
C GLY A 292 -5.97 -31.29 0.30
N VAL A 293 -7.16 -30.96 -0.22
CA VAL A 293 -8.32 -30.58 0.61
C VAL A 293 -8.70 -31.71 1.59
N ASP A 294 -8.43 -32.97 1.24
CA ASP A 294 -8.63 -34.13 2.12
C ASP A 294 -7.62 -34.23 3.28
N GLU A 295 -6.55 -33.41 3.23
CA GLU A 295 -5.53 -33.32 4.26
C GLU A 295 -5.82 -32.23 5.30
N TYR A 296 -6.83 -31.39 5.06
CA TYR A 296 -7.19 -30.28 5.93
C TYR A 296 -7.69 -30.78 7.29
N ILE A 297 -7.05 -30.26 8.35
CA ILE A 297 -7.33 -30.67 9.74
C ILE A 297 -8.57 -29.99 10.33
N PHE A 298 -9.00 -28.88 9.74
CA PHE A 298 -10.28 -28.21 10.01
C PHE A 298 -11.24 -28.59 8.89
N ASP A 299 -12.42 -29.07 9.24
CA ASP A 299 -13.47 -29.18 8.23
C ASP A 299 -14.16 -27.82 8.02
N ALA A 300 -15.15 -27.79 7.13
CA ALA A 300 -15.89 -26.57 6.85
C ALA A 300 -16.53 -25.97 8.12
N ALA A 301 -17.06 -26.79 9.04
CA ALA A 301 -17.70 -26.29 10.25
C ALA A 301 -16.66 -25.72 11.24
N ASP A 302 -15.50 -26.36 11.36
CA ASP A 302 -14.39 -25.82 12.15
C ASP A 302 -13.89 -24.48 11.57
N ALA A 303 -13.74 -24.39 10.24
CA ALA A 303 -13.33 -23.17 9.57
C ALA A 303 -14.33 -22.03 9.81
N GLU A 304 -15.65 -22.28 9.77
CA GLU A 304 -16.65 -21.27 10.13
C GLU A 304 -16.46 -20.75 11.57
N ILE A 305 -16.19 -21.63 12.52
CA ILE A 305 -15.93 -21.26 13.92
C ILE A 305 -14.68 -20.38 14.02
N LEU A 306 -13.59 -20.76 13.35
CA LEU A 306 -12.34 -20.00 13.33
C LEU A 306 -12.53 -18.63 12.66
N LEU A 307 -13.25 -18.57 11.54
CA LEU A 307 -13.55 -17.33 10.82
C LEU A 307 -14.48 -16.40 11.60
N ALA A 308 -15.34 -16.93 12.46
CA ALA A 308 -16.22 -16.17 13.34
C ALA A 308 -15.57 -15.79 14.68
N TYR A 309 -14.50 -16.49 15.07
CA TYR A 309 -13.80 -16.25 16.32
C TYR A 309 -13.23 -14.83 16.36
N ARG A 310 -13.59 -14.08 17.41
CA ARG A 310 -13.05 -12.75 17.66
C ARG A 310 -12.52 -12.72 19.09
N PRO A 311 -11.20 -12.61 19.29
CA PRO A 311 -10.67 -12.42 20.63
C PRO A 311 -11.19 -11.09 21.18
N GLU A 312 -11.87 -11.11 22.32
CA GLU A 312 -12.11 -9.87 23.08
C GLU A 312 -10.76 -9.32 23.51
N LEU A 313 -10.31 -8.25 22.85
CA LEU A 313 -9.12 -7.51 23.20
C LEU A 313 -9.42 -6.67 24.45
N THR A 314 -9.29 -7.29 25.62
CA THR A 314 -9.32 -6.55 26.89
C THR A 314 -8.06 -5.67 26.98
N ASN A 315 -8.14 -4.55 27.71
CA ASN A 315 -6.97 -3.70 27.94
C ASN A 315 -5.82 -4.49 28.57
N GLU A 316 -6.13 -5.42 29.48
CA GLU A 316 -5.17 -6.33 30.13
C GLU A 316 -4.46 -7.24 29.12
N LEU A 317 -5.17 -7.69 28.08
CA LEU A 317 -4.59 -8.51 27.03
C LEU A 317 -3.84 -7.67 25.99
N LEU A 318 -4.30 -6.46 25.68
CA LEU A 318 -3.56 -5.51 24.85
C LEU A 318 -2.24 -5.10 25.51
N GLU A 319 -2.25 -4.86 26.83
CA GLU A 319 -1.06 -4.65 27.65
C GLU A 319 -0.16 -5.90 27.65
N LEU A 320 -0.76 -7.09 27.78
CA LEU A 320 -0.05 -8.38 27.70
C LEU A 320 0.56 -8.67 26.32
N ILE A 321 -0.01 -8.18 25.22
CA ILE A 321 0.47 -8.47 23.85
C ILE A 321 1.44 -7.40 23.36
N THR A 322 1.27 -6.14 23.79
CA THR A 322 2.02 -5.01 23.22
C THR A 322 2.96 -4.33 24.21
N GLY A 323 2.81 -4.59 25.51
CA GLY A 323 3.57 -3.95 26.58
C GLY A 323 3.31 -2.44 26.73
N ARG A 324 2.16 -1.94 26.26
CA ARG A 324 1.77 -0.53 26.35
C ARG A 324 0.51 -0.38 27.21
N GLN A 325 0.52 0.55 28.16
CA GLN A 325 -0.70 0.96 28.89
C GLN A 325 -1.65 1.69 27.94
N PHE A 326 -2.88 1.20 27.82
CA PHE A 326 -3.92 1.83 27.01
C PHE A 326 -4.91 2.60 27.88
N SER A 327 -5.26 3.82 27.45
CA SER A 327 -6.26 4.66 28.12
C SER A 327 -7.64 3.98 28.09
N PRO A 328 -8.46 4.05 29.17
CA PRO A 328 -9.79 3.43 29.25
C PRO A 328 -10.84 4.01 28.27
N LEU A 329 -10.47 4.97 27.44
CA LEU A 329 -11.31 5.49 26.36
C LEU A 329 -11.28 4.54 25.15
N ALA A 330 -12.06 3.47 25.33
CA ALA A 330 -12.67 2.57 24.34
C ALA A 330 -11.75 1.67 23.48
N PRO A 331 -11.86 0.33 23.62
CA PRO A 331 -11.89 -0.47 22.40
C PRO A 331 -13.12 0.01 21.63
N LEU A 332 -12.91 0.87 20.62
CA LEU A 332 -13.94 1.15 19.64
C LEU A 332 -14.51 -0.20 19.23
N ALA A 333 -15.82 -0.41 19.41
CA ALA A 333 -16.52 -1.60 18.95
C ALA A 333 -16.29 -1.70 17.42
N ARG A 334 -15.21 -2.37 17.05
CA ARG A 334 -14.68 -2.42 15.71
C ARG A 334 -15.49 -3.46 14.95
N LYS A 335 -16.09 -3.06 13.84
CA LYS A 335 -16.68 -4.02 12.91
C LYS A 335 -15.50 -4.77 12.25
N PRO A 336 -15.39 -6.10 12.41
CA PRO A 336 -14.32 -6.86 11.79
C PRO A 336 -14.42 -6.82 10.27
N ALA A 337 -13.29 -6.92 9.57
CA ALA A 337 -13.32 -7.08 8.13
C ALA A 337 -14.03 -8.39 7.74
N LEU A 338 -14.75 -8.35 6.62
CA LEU A 338 -15.54 -9.44 6.08
C LEU A 338 -14.72 -10.24 5.07
N ILE A 339 -14.97 -11.55 4.99
CA ILE A 339 -14.52 -12.37 3.86
C ILE A 339 -15.76 -12.69 3.03
N VAL A 340 -15.73 -12.38 1.74
CA VAL A 340 -16.87 -12.56 0.84
C VAL A 340 -16.59 -13.60 -0.24
N ASP A 341 -17.66 -14.20 -0.75
CA ASP A 341 -17.64 -15.44 -1.54
C ASP A 341 -16.62 -15.52 -2.69
N PRO A 342 -16.34 -14.45 -3.47
CA PRO A 342 -15.37 -14.55 -4.56
C PRO A 342 -13.95 -14.88 -4.10
N TRP A 343 -13.56 -14.47 -2.89
CA TRP A 343 -12.21 -14.66 -2.35
C TRP A 343 -12.15 -15.64 -1.19
N ARG A 344 -13.30 -15.97 -0.61
CA ARG A 344 -13.41 -16.85 0.55
C ARG A 344 -12.68 -18.18 0.36
N PRO A 345 -12.82 -18.92 -0.76
CA PRO A 345 -12.12 -20.18 -0.93
C PRO A 345 -10.60 -20.02 -0.89
N GLU A 346 -10.06 -18.97 -1.51
CA GLU A 346 -8.61 -18.73 -1.57
C GLU A 346 -8.04 -18.27 -0.22
N VAL A 347 -8.77 -17.42 0.51
CA VAL A 347 -8.39 -17.00 1.87
C VAL A 347 -8.36 -18.21 2.80
N VAL A 348 -9.40 -19.04 2.78
CA VAL A 348 -9.47 -20.24 3.63
C VAL A 348 -8.36 -21.22 3.24
N THR A 349 -8.19 -21.51 1.95
CA THR A 349 -7.08 -22.36 1.44
C THR A 349 -5.73 -21.86 1.95
N LEU A 350 -5.45 -20.56 1.84
CA LEU A 350 -4.20 -19.97 2.31
C LEU A 350 -3.98 -20.18 3.82
N LEU A 351 -5.01 -19.98 4.65
CA LEU A 351 -4.92 -20.18 6.10
C LEU A 351 -4.66 -21.65 6.45
N HIS A 352 -5.31 -22.58 5.76
CA HIS A 352 -5.03 -24.01 5.89
C HIS A 352 -3.58 -24.36 5.52
N GLU A 353 -3.11 -23.88 4.37
CA GLU A 353 -1.77 -24.13 3.85
C GLU A 353 -0.68 -23.65 4.82
N ILE A 354 -0.86 -22.46 5.38
CA ILE A 354 0.02 -21.91 6.42
C ILE A 354 0.02 -22.81 7.66
N THR A 355 -1.15 -23.15 8.21
CA THR A 355 -1.24 -23.97 9.42
C THR A 355 -0.65 -25.37 9.22
N LEU A 356 -0.89 -26.00 8.08
CA LEU A 356 -0.33 -27.33 7.77
C LEU A 356 1.18 -27.29 7.58
N SER A 357 1.71 -26.26 6.92
CA SER A 357 3.17 -26.08 6.78
C SER A 357 3.86 -25.92 8.14
N PHE A 358 3.22 -25.23 9.09
CA PHE A 358 3.69 -25.13 10.46
C PHE A 358 3.70 -26.49 11.16
N LEU A 359 2.64 -27.30 11.03
CA LEU A 359 2.61 -28.63 11.64
C LEU A 359 3.67 -29.57 11.04
N GLU A 360 3.86 -29.54 9.73
CA GLU A 360 4.85 -30.37 9.06
C GLU A 360 6.28 -29.93 9.36
N HIS A 361 6.56 -28.62 9.38
CA HIS A 361 7.91 -28.13 9.62
C HIS A 361 8.28 -28.11 11.12
N CYS A 362 7.41 -27.55 11.97
CA CYS A 362 7.73 -27.27 13.37
C CYS A 362 7.35 -28.42 14.31
N VAL A 363 6.35 -29.25 13.97
CA VAL A 363 5.83 -30.30 14.89
C VAL A 363 6.31 -31.70 14.51
N LEU A 364 6.29 -32.05 13.22
CA LEU A 364 6.69 -33.39 12.75
C LEU A 364 8.11 -33.82 13.17
N PRO A 365 9.13 -32.94 13.28
CA PRO A 365 10.45 -33.34 13.79
C PRO A 365 10.39 -33.96 15.19
N HIS A 366 9.39 -33.58 16.00
CA HIS A 366 9.22 -34.01 17.39
C HIS A 366 8.32 -35.24 17.57
N ARG A 367 7.90 -35.89 16.48
CA ARG A 367 6.95 -37.01 16.43
C ARG A 367 7.29 -38.24 17.29
N ALA A 368 8.56 -38.44 17.65
CA ALA A 368 9.05 -39.59 18.41
C ALA A 368 9.39 -39.24 19.88
N HIS A 369 8.99 -38.06 20.37
CA HIS A 369 9.14 -37.76 21.79
C HIS A 369 8.13 -38.58 22.60
N SER A 370 8.60 -39.71 23.12
CA SER A 370 7.85 -40.76 23.83
C SER A 370 7.41 -40.41 25.26
N ALA A 371 7.61 -39.17 25.73
CA ALA A 371 7.13 -38.74 27.03
C ALA A 371 5.68 -38.25 26.89
N ALA A 372 4.74 -39.17 27.14
CA ALA A 372 3.29 -39.06 27.05
C ALA A 372 2.65 -38.05 28.04
N SER A 373 3.13 -36.79 28.04
CA SER A 373 2.39 -35.69 28.65
C SER A 373 2.70 -34.35 27.97
N THR A 374 1.70 -33.47 27.99
CA THR A 374 1.79 -32.05 27.59
C THR A 374 2.99 -31.33 28.22
N ALA A 375 3.42 -31.74 29.42
CA ALA A 375 4.54 -31.15 30.15
C ALA A 375 5.93 -31.38 29.51
N HIS A 376 6.10 -32.40 28.65
CA HIS A 376 7.40 -32.74 28.05
C HIS A 376 7.47 -32.44 26.55
N ALA A 377 6.37 -32.67 25.81
CA ALA A 377 6.35 -32.42 24.36
C ALA A 377 6.33 -30.92 24.03
N GLY A 378 5.57 -30.12 24.78
CA GLY A 378 5.43 -28.68 24.55
C GLY A 378 6.78 -27.93 24.54
N PRO A 379 7.61 -28.03 25.59
CA PRO A 379 8.93 -27.39 25.64
C PRO A 379 9.88 -27.80 24.51
N ALA A 380 9.74 -29.01 23.96
CA ALA A 380 10.57 -29.49 22.85
C ALA A 380 10.11 -28.89 21.52
N ILE A 381 8.79 -28.78 21.31
CA ILE A 381 8.19 -28.17 20.10
C ILE A 381 8.36 -26.64 20.11
N PHE A 382 8.36 -26.02 21.29
CA PHE A 382 8.49 -24.57 21.49
C PHE A 382 9.77 -24.24 22.28
N PRO A 383 10.97 -24.48 21.75
CA PRO A 383 12.23 -24.40 22.51
C PRO A 383 12.52 -23.01 23.09
N GLU A 384 11.97 -21.95 22.51
CA GLU A 384 12.25 -20.57 22.92
C GLU A 384 11.28 -20.03 23.99
N HIS A 385 10.43 -20.89 24.56
CA HIS A 385 9.40 -20.52 25.55
C HIS A 385 9.94 -19.85 26.83
N ASN A 386 11.20 -20.10 27.20
CA ASN A 386 11.84 -19.52 28.40
C ASN A 386 12.67 -18.27 28.11
N LYS A 387 12.87 -17.89 26.84
CA LYS A 387 13.57 -16.65 26.53
C LYS A 387 12.68 -15.47 26.86
N THR A 388 13.26 -14.42 27.42
CA THR A 388 12.60 -13.13 27.59
C THR A 388 12.94 -12.23 26.41
N SER A 389 11.93 -11.68 25.75
CA SER A 389 12.14 -10.63 24.75
C SER A 389 11.70 -9.28 25.33
N PRO A 390 12.62 -8.32 25.54
CA PRO A 390 12.27 -6.98 26.02
C PRO A 390 11.44 -6.17 25.01
N HIS A 391 11.18 -6.71 23.81
CA HIS A 391 10.46 -6.03 22.73
C HIS A 391 9.05 -6.60 22.45
N HIS A 392 8.61 -7.67 23.13
CA HIS A 392 7.37 -8.37 22.76
C HIS A 392 6.18 -8.17 23.71
N ASN A 393 6.37 -7.93 25.02
CA ASN A 393 5.30 -7.51 25.95
C ASN A 393 5.80 -7.26 27.38
N GLU A 394 4.94 -6.73 28.28
CA GLU A 394 5.22 -6.52 29.72
C GLU A 394 5.60 -7.80 30.49
N LYS A 395 5.20 -9.00 30.02
CA LYS A 395 5.63 -10.28 30.61
C LYS A 395 6.89 -10.86 29.98
N GLY A 396 7.43 -10.23 28.95
CA GLY A 396 8.60 -10.68 28.19
C GLY A 396 8.41 -12.00 27.43
N LEU A 397 7.19 -12.50 27.23
CA LEU A 397 6.95 -13.79 26.58
C LEU A 397 7.35 -13.77 25.10
N THR A 398 8.09 -14.78 24.66
CA THR A 398 8.33 -15.06 23.24
C THR A 398 7.09 -15.66 22.58
N PHE A 399 7.08 -15.71 21.26
CA PHE A 399 6.03 -16.39 20.51
C PHE A 399 5.88 -17.86 20.91
N ASP A 400 7.01 -18.58 21.07
CA ASP A 400 7.04 -19.93 21.64
C ASP A 400 6.39 -20.01 23.03
N GLY A 401 6.59 -18.99 23.88
CA GLY A 401 5.93 -18.92 25.20
C GLY A 401 4.41 -18.77 25.10
N ILE A 402 3.92 -18.04 24.09
CA ILE A 402 2.48 -17.94 23.77
C ILE A 402 1.98 -19.28 23.25
N LEU A 403 2.66 -19.89 22.27
CA LEU A 403 2.24 -21.17 21.70
C LEU A 403 2.24 -22.29 22.75
N LEU A 404 3.21 -22.31 23.66
CA LEU A 404 3.23 -23.26 24.79
C LEU A 404 2.05 -23.05 25.73
N SER A 405 1.67 -21.80 26.00
CA SER A 405 0.49 -21.49 26.83
C SER A 405 -0.82 -21.91 26.15
N VAL A 406 -0.91 -21.71 24.84
CA VAL A 406 -2.05 -22.17 24.01
C VAL A 406 -2.11 -23.71 24.01
N PHE A 407 -0.98 -24.37 23.80
CA PHE A 407 -0.84 -25.82 23.81
C PHE A 407 -1.31 -26.41 25.15
N ALA A 408 -0.84 -25.85 26.27
CA ALA A 408 -1.21 -26.25 27.62
C ALA A 408 -2.66 -25.89 28.01
N GLY A 409 -3.38 -25.11 27.18
CA GLY A 409 -4.74 -24.66 27.48
C GLY A 409 -4.82 -23.61 28.58
N THR A 410 -3.70 -22.93 28.90
CA THR A 410 -3.62 -21.86 29.91
C THR A 410 -3.73 -20.47 29.29
N TRP A 411 -3.74 -20.36 27.96
CA TRP A 411 -3.95 -19.10 27.27
C TRP A 411 -5.35 -18.53 27.58
N PRO A 412 -5.48 -17.24 27.96
CA PRO A 412 -6.76 -16.66 28.38
C PRO A 412 -7.85 -16.71 27.30
N GLN A 413 -7.44 -16.64 26.02
CA GLN A 413 -8.36 -16.56 24.89
C GLN A 413 -8.52 -17.93 24.22
N GLN A 414 -9.43 -18.72 24.76
CA GLN A 414 -9.78 -20.02 24.18
C GLN A 414 -10.81 -19.83 23.06
N ILE A 415 -10.66 -20.61 21.98
CA ILE A 415 -11.61 -20.64 20.88
C ILE A 415 -12.76 -21.56 21.26
N THR A 416 -13.95 -21.00 21.47
CA THR A 416 -15.14 -21.76 21.87
C THR A 416 -15.77 -22.49 20.69
N GLY A 417 -16.40 -23.63 20.93
CA GLY A 417 -17.14 -24.39 19.91
C GLY A 417 -16.32 -25.39 19.09
N LEU A 418 -14.99 -25.30 19.08
CA LEU A 418 -14.12 -26.27 18.40
C LEU A 418 -14.12 -27.63 19.09
N LYS A 419 -14.25 -28.70 18.30
CA LYS A 419 -14.13 -30.08 18.78
C LYS A 419 -12.69 -30.56 18.64
N LEU A 420 -11.90 -30.37 19.71
CA LEU A 420 -10.45 -30.61 19.68
C LEU A 420 -10.06 -32.07 19.42
N GLU A 421 -10.81 -33.05 19.92
CA GLU A 421 -10.49 -34.47 19.75
C GLU A 421 -10.53 -34.93 18.28
N PRO A 422 -11.61 -34.68 17.50
CA PRO A 422 -11.62 -34.94 16.05
C PRO A 422 -10.49 -34.24 15.29
N ILE A 423 -10.20 -32.97 15.62
CA ILE A 423 -9.10 -32.21 15.00
C ILE A 423 -7.76 -32.88 15.32
N GLY A 424 -7.54 -33.28 16.58
CA GLY A 424 -6.35 -34.02 17.01
C GLY A 424 -6.17 -35.33 16.24
N GLY A 425 -7.27 -36.08 16.00
CA GLY A 425 -7.26 -37.26 15.14
C GLY A 425 -6.83 -36.95 13.70
N ARG A 426 -7.32 -35.86 13.11
CA ARG A 426 -6.90 -35.40 11.77
C ARG A 426 -5.43 -34.94 11.74
N ILE A 427 -4.94 -34.27 12.79
CA ILE A 427 -3.52 -33.92 12.94
C ILE A 427 -2.65 -35.19 12.99
N ARG A 428 -3.03 -36.19 13.80
CA ARG A 428 -2.32 -37.48 13.85
C ARG A 428 -2.28 -38.14 12.47
N ALA A 429 -3.39 -38.13 11.72
CA ALA A 429 -3.43 -38.68 10.37
C ALA A 429 -2.52 -37.91 9.40
N PHE A 430 -2.57 -36.58 9.42
CA PHE A 430 -1.74 -35.70 8.60
C PHE A 430 -0.24 -35.94 8.83
N LEU A 431 0.18 -35.99 10.09
CA LEU A 431 1.58 -36.21 10.47
C LEU A 431 2.06 -37.63 10.12
N ASN A 432 1.23 -38.66 10.35
CA ASN A 432 1.60 -40.05 10.02
C ASN A 432 1.81 -40.27 8.51
N ARG A 433 1.07 -39.56 7.64
CA ARG A 433 1.30 -39.63 6.18
C ARG A 433 2.70 -39.13 5.78
N ARG A 434 3.34 -38.31 6.62
CA ARG A 434 4.61 -37.63 6.34
C ARG A 434 5.77 -38.12 7.20
N SER A 435 5.50 -38.97 8.18
CA SER A 435 6.48 -39.40 9.17
C SER A 435 7.46 -40.49 8.66
N GLY A 436 7.24 -40.97 7.43
CA GLY A 436 8.02 -42.03 6.81
C GLY A 436 7.89 -43.33 7.61
N ASN A 437 9.01 -43.87 8.06
CA ASN A 437 9.05 -45.13 8.83
C ASN A 437 8.96 -44.93 10.35
N ILE A 438 8.96 -43.69 10.83
CA ILE A 438 8.91 -43.39 12.27
C ILE A 438 7.45 -43.02 12.60
N PRO A 439 6.78 -43.74 13.51
CA PRO A 439 5.40 -43.42 13.86
C PRO A 439 5.29 -42.10 14.63
N VAL A 440 4.11 -41.50 14.61
CA VAL A 440 3.77 -40.35 15.46
C VAL A 440 3.29 -40.87 16.81
N GLU A 441 4.07 -40.63 17.87
CA GLU A 441 3.84 -41.14 19.23
C GLU A 441 3.10 -40.16 20.16
N PHE A 442 2.54 -39.08 19.61
CA PHE A 442 1.77 -38.13 20.41
C PHE A 442 0.49 -38.77 20.98
N ASP A 443 0.33 -38.67 22.30
CA ASP A 443 -0.91 -39.04 23.00
C ASP A 443 -2.06 -38.07 22.67
N ASP A 444 -3.26 -38.41 23.14
CA ASP A 444 -4.46 -37.63 22.83
C ASP A 444 -4.45 -36.23 23.49
N GLU A 445 -3.80 -36.05 24.64
CA GLU A 445 -3.68 -34.76 25.31
C GLU A 445 -2.77 -33.80 24.51
N CYS A 446 -1.63 -34.31 24.05
CA CYS A 446 -0.70 -33.63 23.16
C CYS A 446 -1.39 -33.25 21.85
N LEU A 447 -2.16 -34.15 21.23
CA LEU A 447 -2.90 -33.83 20.00
C LEU A 447 -3.98 -32.78 20.21
N MET A 448 -4.66 -32.78 21.35
CA MET A 448 -5.59 -31.70 21.70
C MET A 448 -4.85 -30.37 21.90
N GLY A 449 -3.67 -30.38 22.51
CA GLY A 449 -2.79 -29.20 22.60
C GLY A 449 -2.38 -28.69 21.22
N LEU A 450 -1.98 -29.57 20.31
CA LEU A 450 -1.65 -29.23 18.92
C LEU A 450 -2.88 -28.69 18.17
N ALA A 451 -4.07 -29.21 18.42
CA ALA A 451 -5.31 -28.69 17.84
C ALA A 451 -5.57 -27.23 18.26
N ARG A 452 -5.32 -26.88 19.54
CA ARG A 452 -5.39 -25.48 20.01
C ARG A 452 -4.36 -24.59 19.33
N VAL A 453 -3.11 -25.07 19.21
CA VAL A 453 -2.02 -24.32 18.56
C VAL A 453 -2.33 -24.08 17.09
N ALA A 454 -2.76 -25.12 16.36
CA ALA A 454 -3.12 -25.00 14.95
C ALA A 454 -4.26 -24.00 14.74
N ALA A 455 -5.28 -24.04 15.60
CA ALA A 455 -6.40 -23.10 15.58
C ALA A 455 -5.91 -21.66 15.87
N HIS A 456 -4.98 -21.50 16.80
CA HIS A 456 -4.37 -20.21 17.12
C HIS A 456 -3.54 -19.65 15.96
N ILE A 457 -2.71 -20.45 15.28
CA ILE A 457 -1.98 -20.00 14.09
C ILE A 457 -2.94 -19.52 12.99
N PHE A 458 -4.03 -20.27 12.77
CA PHE A 458 -5.06 -19.91 11.80
C PHE A 458 -5.70 -18.55 12.13
N THR A 459 -6.13 -18.35 13.39
CA THR A 459 -6.78 -17.10 13.81
C THR A 459 -5.79 -15.94 13.89
N SER A 460 -4.54 -16.15 14.30
CA SER A 460 -3.53 -15.10 14.36
C SER A 460 -3.18 -14.56 12.97
N ALA A 461 -3.12 -15.42 11.95
CA ALA A 461 -2.96 -14.97 10.56
C ALA A 461 -4.16 -14.16 10.07
N LEU A 462 -5.39 -14.54 10.47
CA LEU A 462 -6.61 -13.81 10.14
C LEU A 462 -6.69 -12.46 10.85
N ASP A 463 -6.34 -12.40 12.14
CA ASP A 463 -6.33 -11.18 12.94
C ASP A 463 -5.29 -10.18 12.42
N ALA A 464 -4.10 -10.67 12.03
CA ALA A 464 -3.08 -9.85 11.39
C ALA A 464 -3.58 -9.28 10.05
N ALA A 465 -4.33 -10.07 9.26
CA ALA A 465 -4.95 -9.60 8.02
C ALA A 465 -6.03 -8.55 8.27
N ASP A 466 -6.88 -8.73 9.28
CA ASP A 466 -7.89 -7.75 9.69
C ASP A 466 -7.23 -6.41 10.04
N ILE A 467 -6.18 -6.41 10.86
CA ILE A 467 -5.41 -5.19 11.18
C ILE A 467 -4.84 -4.53 9.91
N MET A 468 -4.19 -5.31 9.04
CA MET A 468 -3.61 -4.83 7.78
C MET A 468 -4.65 -4.19 6.84
N THR A 469 -5.88 -4.72 6.81
CA THR A 469 -6.93 -4.15 5.97
C THR A 469 -7.34 -2.75 6.43
N LEU A 470 -7.37 -2.50 7.74
CA LEU A 470 -7.69 -1.17 8.27
C LEU A 470 -6.57 -0.16 8.05
N ASP A 471 -5.31 -0.54 8.22
CA ASP A 471 -4.21 0.40 7.98
C ASP A 471 -4.18 0.87 6.51
N ASN A 472 -4.62 0.01 5.59
CA ASN A 472 -4.73 0.37 4.17
C ASN A 472 -5.99 1.18 3.83
N GLU A 473 -7.11 0.98 4.52
CA GLU A 473 -8.38 1.66 4.22
C GLU A 473 -8.67 2.86 5.15
N SER A 474 -7.93 3.03 6.26
CA SER A 474 -8.16 4.07 7.28
C SER A 474 -8.01 5.50 6.75
N LEU A 475 -7.06 5.74 5.83
CA LEU A 475 -6.94 7.03 5.13
C LEU A 475 -8.14 7.37 4.23
N MET A 476 -8.87 6.36 3.75
CA MET A 476 -10.07 6.55 2.92
C MET A 476 -11.33 6.79 3.77
N MET A 477 -11.38 6.19 4.97
CA MET A 477 -12.57 6.20 5.83
C MET A 477 -12.77 7.50 6.62
N GLU A 478 -11.69 8.24 6.92
CA GLU A 478 -11.78 9.52 7.65
C GLU A 478 -12.65 10.57 6.97
N THR A 479 -12.90 10.45 5.65
CA THR A 479 -13.60 11.48 4.88
C THR A 479 -15.00 11.11 4.40
N ARG A 480 -15.42 9.83 4.41
CA ARG A 480 -16.63 9.40 3.68
C ARG A 480 -17.57 8.41 4.38
N GLY A 481 -17.33 8.12 5.66
CA GLY A 481 -18.17 7.24 6.49
C GLY A 481 -17.66 5.79 6.53
N ALA A 482 -18.14 5.03 7.52
CA ALA A 482 -17.73 3.65 7.75
C ALA A 482 -18.33 2.72 6.68
N GLU A 483 -17.56 2.38 5.64
CA GLU A 483 -17.86 1.24 4.77
C GLU A 483 -17.38 -0.08 5.40
N ASP A 484 -17.86 -1.20 4.87
CA ASP A 484 -17.33 -2.51 5.24
C ASP A 484 -15.95 -2.72 4.63
N VAL A 485 -15.05 -3.32 5.40
CA VAL A 485 -13.70 -3.70 4.96
C VAL A 485 -13.69 -5.18 4.61
N TYR A 486 -12.88 -5.57 3.62
CA TYR A 486 -12.84 -6.93 3.12
C TYR A 486 -11.44 -7.54 3.18
N ILE A 487 -11.33 -8.75 3.71
CA ILE A 487 -10.09 -9.53 3.70
C ILE A 487 -9.97 -10.26 2.37
N LEU A 488 -8.81 -10.10 1.75
CA LEU A 488 -8.37 -10.70 0.50
C LEU A 488 -7.13 -11.55 0.79
N PRO A 489 -6.80 -12.54 -0.05
CA PRO A 489 -5.60 -13.35 0.12
C PRO A 489 -4.32 -12.50 0.21
N TYR A 490 -4.29 -11.39 -0.55
CA TYR A 490 -3.23 -10.40 -0.50
C TYR A 490 -2.97 -9.83 0.91
N TYR A 491 -4.03 -9.52 1.69
CA TYR A 491 -3.86 -8.93 3.02
C TYR A 491 -3.29 -9.95 4.02
N VAL A 492 -3.68 -11.23 3.92
CA VAL A 492 -3.09 -12.31 4.72
C VAL A 492 -1.60 -12.44 4.41
N ARG A 493 -1.24 -12.45 3.12
CA ARG A 493 0.17 -12.53 2.69
C ARG A 493 1.00 -11.38 3.23
N LEU A 494 0.52 -10.14 3.07
CA LEU A 494 1.27 -8.99 3.55
C LEU A 494 1.34 -8.93 5.07
N ALA A 495 0.25 -9.18 5.77
CA ALA A 495 0.23 -9.14 7.23
C ALA A 495 1.30 -10.05 7.82
N LEU A 496 1.38 -11.29 7.34
CA LEU A 496 2.41 -12.24 7.74
C LEU A 496 3.81 -11.79 7.28
N TYR A 497 3.94 -11.26 6.07
CA TYR A 497 5.25 -10.76 5.61
C TYR A 497 5.79 -9.58 6.43
N TYR A 498 4.90 -8.80 7.05
CA TYR A 498 5.26 -7.71 7.95
C TYR A 498 5.55 -8.16 9.37
N ASP A 499 4.92 -9.25 9.81
CA ASP A 499 5.14 -9.89 11.10
C ASP A 499 6.26 -10.95 10.99
N GLU A 500 7.50 -10.54 11.23
CA GLU A 500 8.67 -11.43 11.11
C GLU A 500 8.57 -12.67 12.02
N VAL A 501 7.90 -12.55 13.16
CA VAL A 501 7.77 -13.63 14.14
C VAL A 501 6.79 -14.69 13.64
N LEU A 502 5.63 -14.27 13.13
CA LEU A 502 4.70 -15.20 12.49
C LEU A 502 5.31 -15.78 11.21
N LEU A 503 5.98 -14.95 10.39
CA LEU A 503 6.61 -15.39 9.15
C LEU A 503 7.63 -16.51 9.37
N ASP A 504 8.47 -16.41 10.40
CA ASP A 504 9.49 -17.43 10.73
C ASP A 504 8.90 -18.84 10.86
N ASN A 505 7.65 -18.91 11.33
CA ASN A 505 6.92 -20.15 11.61
C ASN A 505 6.11 -20.67 10.42
N VAL A 506 5.75 -19.80 9.46
CA VAL A 506 4.81 -20.13 8.38
C VAL A 506 5.38 -19.96 6.97
N GLN A 507 6.61 -19.45 6.85
CA GLN A 507 7.33 -19.25 5.58
C GLN A 507 7.58 -20.53 4.77
N TYR A 508 7.25 -21.71 5.30
CA TYR A 508 7.45 -22.97 4.59
C TYR A 508 6.30 -23.31 3.64
N SER A 509 5.15 -22.62 3.70
CA SER A 509 4.05 -22.86 2.77
C SER A 509 4.41 -22.44 1.34
N ALA A 510 4.42 -23.39 0.39
CA ALA A 510 4.57 -23.11 -1.03
C ALA A 510 3.42 -22.23 -1.54
N PHE A 511 2.19 -22.51 -1.12
CA PHE A 511 1.00 -21.76 -1.51
C PHE A 511 1.02 -20.30 -1.03
N TYR A 512 1.60 -20.03 0.14
CA TYR A 512 1.81 -18.67 0.62
C TYR A 512 2.67 -17.85 -0.35
N TRP A 513 3.80 -18.39 -0.81
CA TRP A 513 4.74 -17.67 -1.68
C TRP A 513 4.37 -17.68 -3.17
N LEU A 514 3.78 -18.78 -3.64
CA LEU A 514 3.60 -19.07 -5.07
C LEU A 514 2.13 -19.04 -5.50
N GLY A 515 1.19 -19.08 -4.56
CA GLY A 515 -0.24 -19.25 -4.83
C GLY A 515 -0.57 -20.67 -5.29
N ALA A 516 -1.73 -20.83 -5.90
CA ALA A 516 -1.99 -22.01 -6.73
C ALA A 516 -1.11 -21.88 -7.98
N GLU A 517 0.05 -22.55 -8.02
CA GLU A 517 0.81 -22.62 -9.28
C GLU A 517 -0.14 -23.11 -10.38
N PRO A 518 -0.16 -22.49 -11.58
CA PRO A 518 -0.95 -23.01 -12.67
C PRO A 518 -0.41 -24.40 -13.02
N SER A 519 -1.23 -25.41 -12.75
CA SER A 519 -1.01 -26.81 -13.15
C SER A 519 -0.81 -26.95 -14.65
#